data_AF-A0A1E1L4I4-F1
#
_entry.id   AF-A0A1E1L4I4-F1
#
_cell.length_a   1.000
_cell.length_b   1.000
_cell.length_c   1.000
_cell.angle_alpha   90.00
_cell.angle_beta   90.00
_cell.angle_gamma   90.00
#
_symmetry.space_group_name_H-M   'P 1'
#
loop_
_entity.id
_entity.type
_entity.pdbx_description
1 polymer ?
#
loop_
_entity_poly.entity_id
_entity_poly.type
_entity_poly.pdbx_seq_one_letter_code
_entity_poly.pdbx_strand_id
1 'polypeptide(L)'
;MSLSTKEFPTPESCPDTSTQSLLPSTPNPIPDPICAICHSCYNTPSPDGTIETPSLLPCSHVFGSHCITLWLESSANRDCPHCRREMRYAGCGHTIIPKPVPISFLSPSSQGPENESENGRGDSSGLTGKVVRKEDMPSLCLLCREGKEMEDVVKRAERRLAAEESVLGGLSVLESVFGGLYKSPPEDGSVGFLEKRRKEARERWSSEMRILREGLREKMEGKEEW
;
A
#
# COMPACT_ATOMS: atom_id res chain seq x y z
N MET A 1 -3.92 3.74 -61.59
CA MET A 1 -4.01 3.10 -60.26
C MET A 1 -2.71 3.41 -59.55
N SER A 2 -2.66 4.55 -58.86
CA SER A 2 -1.41 5.06 -58.28
C SER A 2 -1.50 4.81 -56.78
N LEU A 3 -0.69 3.88 -56.30
CA LEU A 3 -0.61 3.46 -54.91
C LEU A 3 -0.10 4.63 -54.06
N SER A 4 -0.93 5.04 -53.08
CA SER A 4 -0.59 6.05 -52.09
C SER A 4 0.31 5.41 -51.02
N THR A 5 1.61 5.71 -51.07
CA THR A 5 2.55 5.41 -50.00
C THR A 5 2.25 6.33 -48.82
N LYS A 6 1.65 5.79 -47.76
CA LYS A 6 1.57 6.47 -46.46
C LYS A 6 2.98 6.50 -45.87
N GLU A 7 3.53 7.69 -45.74
CA GLU A 7 4.76 7.92 -44.99
C GLU A 7 4.48 7.69 -43.50
N PHE A 8 5.28 6.82 -42.89
CA PHE A 8 5.32 6.62 -41.44
C PHE A 8 6.12 7.78 -40.83
N PRO A 9 5.64 8.42 -39.74
CA PRO A 9 6.47 9.38 -39.01
C PRO A 9 7.66 8.64 -38.39
N THR A 10 8.87 9.13 -38.69
CA THR A 10 10.11 8.61 -38.11
C THR A 10 10.10 8.81 -36.59
N PRO A 11 10.45 7.79 -35.78
CA PRO A 11 10.63 7.99 -34.35
C PRO A 11 11.80 8.96 -34.16
N GLU A 12 11.52 10.04 -33.44
CA GLU A 12 12.48 11.04 -33.03
C GLU A 12 13.58 10.31 -32.26
N SER A 13 14.78 10.26 -32.84
CA SER A 13 15.92 9.56 -32.27
C SER A 13 16.20 10.12 -30.88
N CYS A 14 16.39 9.21 -29.92
CA CYS A 14 16.95 9.52 -28.62
C CYS A 14 18.26 10.31 -28.81
N PRO A 15 18.63 11.25 -27.91
CA PRO A 15 19.89 11.96 -28.03
C PRO A 15 21.04 10.94 -28.07
N ASP A 16 21.74 10.89 -29.20
CA ASP A 16 22.88 10.00 -29.44
C ASP A 16 23.96 10.25 -28.38
N THR A 17 24.02 9.39 -27.36
CA THR A 17 25.27 9.20 -26.62
C THR A 17 26.06 8.12 -27.34
N SER A 18 26.55 8.48 -28.53
CA SER A 18 27.62 7.74 -29.17
C SER A 18 28.89 7.95 -28.35
N THR A 19 29.31 6.94 -27.61
CA THR A 19 30.67 6.33 -27.65
C THR A 19 30.76 5.31 -26.52
N GLN A 20 30.87 4.03 -26.89
CA GLN A 20 31.20 2.95 -25.97
C GLN A 20 32.60 3.21 -25.39
N SER A 21 32.67 3.55 -24.11
CA SER A 21 33.93 3.61 -23.36
C SER A 21 33.96 2.43 -22.40
N LEU A 22 34.83 1.46 -22.67
CA LEU A 22 35.09 0.27 -21.86
C LEU A 22 35.83 0.66 -20.56
N LEU A 23 35.17 1.40 -19.67
CA LEU A 23 35.67 1.67 -18.32
C LEU A 23 34.57 1.33 -17.30
N PRO A 24 34.92 0.64 -16.19
CA PRO A 24 33.96 0.39 -15.12
C PRO A 24 33.66 1.72 -14.43
N SER A 25 32.53 2.33 -14.77
CA SER A 25 32.05 3.53 -14.11
C SER A 25 31.54 3.19 -12.71
N THR A 26 32.09 3.92 -11.75
CA THR A 26 31.59 4.17 -10.40
C THR A 26 30.05 4.30 -10.35
N PRO A 27 29.40 4.00 -9.21
CA PRO A 27 27.94 3.99 -9.10
C PRO A 27 27.39 5.41 -9.24
N ASN A 28 27.03 5.80 -10.47
CA ASN A 28 26.33 7.04 -10.75
C ASN A 28 24.85 6.89 -10.35
N PRO A 29 24.28 7.78 -9.53
CA PRO A 29 22.88 7.75 -9.12
C PRO A 29 21.94 8.43 -10.13
N ILE A 30 22.36 8.57 -11.39
CA ILE A 30 21.55 9.19 -12.45
C ILE A 30 20.91 8.05 -13.25
N PRO A 31 19.58 7.92 -13.25
CA PRO A 31 18.90 6.94 -14.08
C PRO A 31 19.05 7.34 -15.54
N ASP A 32 19.58 6.42 -16.35
CA ASP A 32 19.69 6.59 -17.79
C ASP A 32 18.32 6.94 -18.40
N PRO A 33 18.24 7.73 -19.48
CA PRO A 33 16.97 8.07 -20.14
C PRO A 33 16.30 6.87 -20.85
N ILE A 34 16.82 5.67 -20.63
CA ILE A 34 16.51 4.43 -21.34
C ILE A 34 16.14 3.37 -20.31
N CYS A 35 15.10 2.59 -20.60
CA CYS A 35 14.71 1.45 -19.78
C CYS A 35 15.74 0.31 -19.88
N ALA A 36 16.31 -0.13 -18.75
CA ALA A 36 17.26 -1.24 -18.72
C ALA A 36 16.67 -2.63 -19.05
N ILE A 37 15.34 -2.75 -19.25
CA ILE A 37 14.67 -4.01 -19.59
C ILE A 37 14.44 -4.11 -21.10
N CYS A 38 13.81 -3.09 -21.71
CA CYS A 38 13.49 -3.08 -23.15
C CYS A 38 14.46 -2.26 -24.00
N HIS A 39 15.36 -1.49 -23.37
CA HIS A 39 16.32 -0.59 -24.02
C HIS A 39 15.68 0.53 -24.86
N SER A 40 14.40 0.84 -24.66
CA SER A 40 13.70 1.98 -25.26
C SER A 40 13.75 3.22 -24.36
N CYS A 41 13.74 4.41 -24.97
CA CYS A 41 13.71 5.68 -24.24
C CYS A 41 12.37 5.90 -23.52
N TYR A 42 12.41 6.55 -22.37
CA TYR A 42 11.20 6.87 -21.62
C TYR A 42 10.36 7.92 -22.35
N ASN A 43 9.03 7.82 -22.21
CA ASN A 43 8.02 8.70 -22.79
C ASN A 43 8.05 8.78 -24.33
N THR A 44 8.76 7.88 -25.00
CA THR A 44 8.72 7.71 -26.46
C THR A 44 8.00 6.42 -26.83
N PRO A 45 7.28 6.36 -27.97
CA PRO A 45 6.68 5.12 -28.43
C PRO A 45 7.77 4.11 -28.81
N SER A 46 7.72 2.94 -28.19
CA SER A 46 8.51 1.77 -28.55
C SER A 46 8.06 1.24 -29.94
N PRO A 47 8.84 0.41 -30.65
CA PRO A 47 8.39 -0.31 -31.86
C PRO A 47 7.05 -1.02 -31.71
N ASP A 48 6.68 -1.45 -30.50
CA ASP A 48 5.40 -2.10 -30.18
C ASP A 48 4.24 -1.11 -29.94
N GLY A 49 4.49 0.20 -30.05
CA GLY A 49 3.51 1.26 -29.82
C GLY A 49 3.25 1.59 -28.34
N THR A 50 3.91 0.88 -27.41
CA THR A 50 3.82 1.16 -25.97
C THR A 50 4.71 2.34 -25.58
N ILE A 51 4.24 3.16 -24.64
CA ILE A 51 5.00 4.28 -24.09
C ILE A 51 5.38 3.93 -22.66
N GLU A 52 6.68 3.80 -22.43
CA GLU A 52 7.22 3.49 -21.11
C GLU A 52 7.43 4.77 -20.29
N THR A 53 6.78 4.88 -19.15
CA THR A 53 7.04 5.97 -18.19
C THR A 53 8.04 5.49 -17.13
N PRO A 54 8.94 6.36 -16.63
CA PRO A 54 9.90 5.93 -15.62
C PRO A 54 9.20 5.63 -14.29
N SER A 55 9.56 4.50 -13.69
CA SER A 55 9.01 4.02 -12.43
C SER A 55 10.13 3.60 -11.49
N LEU A 56 10.02 4.03 -10.24
CA LEU A 56 11.03 3.87 -9.19
C LEU A 56 10.64 2.72 -8.26
N LEU A 57 11.59 1.82 -8.01
CA LEU A 57 11.48 0.79 -6.98
C LEU A 57 12.01 1.30 -5.62
N PRO A 58 11.64 0.68 -4.48
CA PRO A 58 12.16 1.04 -3.15
C PRO A 58 13.68 0.91 -3.01
N CYS A 59 14.31 0.12 -3.89
CA CYS A 59 15.76 -0.03 -4.00
C CYS A 59 16.44 1.08 -4.81
N SER A 60 15.72 2.16 -5.16
CA SER A 60 16.13 3.30 -5.99
C SER A 60 16.45 3.01 -7.46
N HIS A 61 16.21 1.80 -7.96
CA HIS A 61 16.37 1.51 -9.39
C HIS A 61 15.13 1.95 -10.17
N VAL A 62 15.36 2.49 -11.36
CA VAL A 62 14.33 3.01 -12.26
C VAL A 62 14.19 2.12 -13.49
N PHE A 63 12.95 1.84 -13.87
CA PHE A 63 12.59 1.01 -15.03
C PHE A 63 11.34 1.58 -15.73
N GLY A 64 11.05 1.11 -16.94
CA GLY A 64 9.79 1.40 -17.62
C GLY A 64 8.62 0.79 -16.86
N SER A 65 7.54 1.55 -16.68
CA SER A 65 6.36 1.17 -15.91
C SER A 65 5.73 -0.14 -16.36
N HIS A 66 5.60 -0.39 -17.65
CA HIS A 66 5.03 -1.65 -18.15
C HIS A 66 6.05 -2.78 -18.00
N CYS A 67 7.29 -2.53 -18.41
CA CYS A 67 8.38 -3.49 -18.27
C CYS A 67 8.52 -4.03 -16.84
N ILE A 68 8.57 -3.16 -15.83
CA ILE A 68 8.78 -3.61 -14.45
C ILE A 68 7.53 -4.27 -13.87
N THR A 69 6.34 -3.85 -14.28
CA THR A 69 5.09 -4.46 -13.83
C THR A 69 5.00 -5.89 -14.35
N LEU A 70 5.19 -6.09 -15.66
CA LEU A 70 5.24 -7.42 -16.29
C LEU A 70 6.35 -8.30 -15.69
N TRP A 71 7.51 -7.72 -15.40
CA TRP A 71 8.61 -8.43 -14.75
C TRP A 71 8.19 -8.98 -13.39
N LEU A 72 7.59 -8.14 -12.53
CA LEU A 72 7.21 -8.52 -11.16
C LEU A 72 5.96 -9.42 -11.08
N GLU A 73 5.10 -9.37 -12.10
CA GLU A 73 3.94 -10.26 -12.24
C GLU A 73 4.35 -11.66 -12.69
N SER A 74 5.46 -11.78 -13.44
CA SER A 74 5.96 -13.07 -13.88
C SER A 74 6.30 -13.97 -12.67
N SER A 75 5.80 -15.20 -12.66
CA SER A 75 6.03 -16.13 -11.53
C SER A 75 7.51 -16.45 -11.30
N ALA A 76 8.33 -16.29 -12.34
CA ALA A 76 9.76 -16.52 -12.33
C ALA A 76 10.57 -15.37 -11.70
N ASN A 77 10.06 -14.13 -11.70
CA ASN A 77 10.83 -12.97 -11.26
C ASN A 77 10.06 -12.15 -10.22
N ARG A 78 10.59 -12.12 -8.99
CA ARG A 78 9.99 -11.39 -7.86
C ARG A 78 10.95 -10.35 -7.26
N ASP A 79 12.06 -10.13 -7.94
CA ASP A 79 13.18 -9.32 -7.49
C ASP A 79 13.47 -8.20 -8.47
N CYS A 80 14.10 -7.14 -7.98
CA CYS A 80 14.61 -6.06 -8.83
C CYS A 80 15.60 -6.63 -9.89
N PRO A 81 15.42 -6.33 -11.18
CA PRO A 81 16.33 -6.79 -12.25
C PRO A 81 17.80 -6.41 -12.03
N HIS A 82 18.04 -5.27 -11.37
CA HIS A 82 19.38 -4.73 -11.16
C HIS A 82 20.05 -5.26 -9.89
N CYS A 83 19.39 -5.10 -8.72
CA CYS A 83 20.00 -5.44 -7.43
C CYS A 83 19.50 -6.74 -6.78
N ARG A 84 18.55 -7.43 -7.43
CA ARG A 84 17.93 -8.67 -6.92
C ARG A 84 17.28 -8.56 -5.55
N ARG A 85 16.94 -7.35 -5.11
CA ARG A 85 16.14 -7.15 -3.90
C ARG A 85 14.71 -7.65 -4.15
N GLU A 86 14.19 -8.45 -3.23
CA GLU A 86 12.80 -8.93 -3.24
C GLU A 86 11.81 -7.77 -3.20
N MET A 87 10.85 -7.77 -4.14
CA MET A 87 9.85 -6.72 -4.32
C MET A 87 8.49 -7.15 -3.76
N ARG A 88 8.47 -7.76 -2.57
CA ARG A 88 7.26 -8.20 -1.85
C ARG A 88 7.24 -7.70 -0.42
N TYR A 89 6.03 -7.44 0.07
CA TYR A 89 5.81 -7.10 1.48
C TYR A 89 5.99 -8.36 2.36
N ALA A 90 6.89 -8.32 3.34
CA ALA A 90 7.26 -9.49 4.13
C ALA A 90 6.11 -10.11 4.95
N GLY A 91 5.11 -9.32 5.33
CA GLY A 91 3.98 -9.73 6.17
C GLY A 91 2.74 -10.19 5.40
N CYS A 92 2.53 -9.73 4.16
CA CYS A 92 1.37 -10.13 3.35
C CYS A 92 1.72 -10.79 2.01
N GLY A 93 2.99 -10.81 1.60
CA GLY A 93 3.46 -11.48 0.39
C GLY A 93 3.07 -10.80 -0.94
N HIS A 94 2.26 -9.74 -0.89
CA HIS A 94 1.86 -8.95 -2.06
C HIS A 94 3.06 -8.27 -2.72
N THR A 95 2.99 -8.13 -4.05
CA THR A 95 3.98 -7.43 -4.86
C THR A 95 3.97 -5.93 -4.54
N ILE A 96 5.15 -5.33 -4.52
CA ILE A 96 5.30 -3.87 -4.34
C ILE A 96 4.95 -3.18 -5.65
N ILE A 97 4.05 -2.19 -5.57
CA ILE A 97 3.66 -1.36 -6.71
C ILE A 97 4.78 -0.33 -6.99
N PRO A 98 5.42 -0.35 -8.17
CA PRO A 98 6.41 0.64 -8.56
C PRO A 98 5.83 2.06 -8.58
N LYS A 99 6.60 3.05 -8.11
CA LYS A 99 6.13 4.44 -8.06
C LYS A 99 6.47 5.17 -9.36
N PRO A 100 5.49 5.71 -10.12
CA PRO A 100 5.81 6.53 -11.29
C PRO A 100 6.56 7.80 -10.86
N VAL A 101 7.59 8.17 -11.60
CA VAL A 101 8.39 9.38 -11.38
C VAL A 101 8.50 10.17 -12.69
N PRO A 102 8.41 11.51 -12.69
CA PRO A 102 8.56 12.27 -13.91
C PRO A 102 10.04 12.37 -14.33
N ILE A 103 10.29 12.47 -15.65
CA ILE A 103 11.64 12.55 -16.24
C ILE A 103 12.44 13.75 -15.73
N SER A 104 11.78 14.82 -15.30
CA SER A 104 12.44 16.01 -14.73
C SER A 104 13.30 15.71 -13.50
N PHE A 105 13.12 14.56 -12.84
CA PHE A 105 14.00 14.07 -11.76
C PHE A 105 15.26 13.34 -12.24
N LEU A 106 15.34 13.00 -13.53
CA LEU A 106 16.46 12.26 -14.13
C LEU A 106 17.50 13.21 -14.75
N SER A 107 17.23 14.53 -14.78
CA SER A 107 18.12 15.52 -15.39
C SER A 107 19.33 15.86 -14.51
N PRO A 108 20.55 15.93 -15.08
CA PRO A 108 21.73 16.39 -14.39
C PRO A 108 21.65 17.92 -14.19
N SER A 109 21.30 18.36 -12.98
CA SER A 109 21.61 19.74 -12.58
C SER A 109 23.05 19.78 -12.09
N SER A 110 23.88 20.44 -12.89
CA SER A 110 25.26 20.86 -12.62
C SER A 110 25.57 21.06 -11.13
N GLN A 111 26.50 20.25 -10.61
CA GLN A 111 27.26 20.59 -9.41
C GLN A 111 28.08 21.86 -9.71
N GLY A 112 27.64 23.00 -9.20
CA GLY A 112 28.55 24.11 -8.92
C GLY A 112 29.37 23.76 -7.67
N PRO A 113 30.63 24.21 -7.58
CA PRO A 113 31.47 23.90 -6.43
C PRO A 113 30.87 24.48 -5.16
N GLU A 114 30.87 23.64 -4.13
CA GLU A 114 30.51 23.92 -2.75
C GLU A 114 31.10 25.23 -2.21
N ASN A 115 30.23 26.16 -1.80
CA ASN A 115 30.58 27.21 -0.86
C ASN A 115 29.70 27.10 0.37
N GLU A 116 30.31 26.71 1.49
CA GLU A 116 29.68 26.71 2.80
C GLU A 116 29.30 28.14 3.18
N SER A 117 28.02 28.36 3.49
CA SER A 117 27.56 29.46 4.33
C SER A 117 26.25 29.07 4.98
N GLU A 118 26.33 28.89 6.30
CA GLU A 118 25.21 28.67 7.20
C GLU A 118 24.24 29.87 7.18
N ASN A 119 22.97 29.55 6.96
CA ASN A 119 21.74 30.16 7.48
C ASN A 119 20.70 30.39 6.38
N GLY A 120 19.68 29.53 6.35
CA GLY A 120 18.50 29.74 5.53
C GLY A 120 17.48 28.64 5.73
N ARG A 121 16.46 28.92 6.56
CA ARG A 121 15.23 28.13 6.59
C ARG A 121 14.55 28.26 5.22
N GLY A 122 14.63 27.20 4.42
CA GLY A 122 13.93 27.08 3.15
C GLY A 122 13.58 25.63 2.90
N ASP A 123 12.30 25.28 3.05
CA ASP A 123 11.76 23.97 2.69
C ASP A 123 11.72 23.82 1.17
N SER A 124 12.87 23.51 0.57
CA SER A 124 12.93 22.95 -0.78
C SER A 124 12.78 21.43 -0.66
N SER A 125 11.53 20.96 -0.75
CA SER A 125 11.19 19.52 -0.86
C SER A 125 11.68 18.96 -2.20
N GLY A 126 12.99 18.86 -2.36
CA GLY A 126 13.63 18.10 -3.43
C GLY A 126 13.44 16.62 -3.14
N LEU A 127 12.61 15.95 -3.95
CA LEU A 127 12.44 14.50 -3.91
C LEU A 127 13.71 13.82 -4.44
N THR A 128 14.78 13.86 -3.64
CA THR A 128 15.88 12.91 -3.77
C THR A 128 15.34 11.58 -3.29
N GLY A 129 15.15 10.63 -4.21
CA GLY A 129 14.64 9.29 -3.88
C GLY A 129 15.61 8.59 -2.93
N LYS A 130 15.35 8.64 -1.62
CA LYS A 130 16.16 7.91 -0.64
C LYS A 130 15.94 6.42 -0.83
N VAL A 131 17.03 5.65 -0.92
CA VAL A 131 16.98 4.19 -0.88
C VAL A 131 16.27 3.79 0.41
N VAL A 132 15.14 3.08 0.29
CA VAL A 132 14.46 2.51 1.45
C VAL A 132 15.29 1.30 1.89
N ARG A 133 15.74 1.28 3.15
CA ARG A 133 16.47 0.13 3.68
C ARG A 133 15.49 -1.04 3.85
N LYS A 134 15.98 -2.29 3.84
CA LYS A 134 15.09 -3.47 3.91
C LYS A 134 14.32 -3.51 5.24
N GLU A 135 14.99 -3.07 6.30
CA GLU A 135 14.47 -2.94 7.66
C GLU A 135 13.42 -1.83 7.83
N ASP A 136 13.48 -0.79 7.00
CA ASP A 136 12.53 0.33 7.03
C ASP A 136 11.29 0.06 6.15
N MET A 137 11.32 -1.01 5.35
CA MET A 137 10.21 -1.38 4.49
C MET A 137 9.03 -1.84 5.35
N PRO A 138 7.82 -1.27 5.17
CA PRO A 138 6.64 -1.73 5.89
C PRO A 138 6.38 -3.21 5.61
N SER A 139 5.97 -3.96 6.64
CA SER A 139 5.71 -5.40 6.51
C SER A 139 4.40 -5.69 5.77
N LEU A 140 3.43 -4.78 5.78
CA LEU A 140 2.14 -4.93 5.11
C LEU A 140 2.01 -3.89 4.00
N CYS A 141 1.34 -4.26 2.90
CA CYS A 141 0.90 -3.29 1.91
C CYS A 141 -0.17 -2.35 2.50
N LEU A 142 -0.45 -1.24 1.82
CA LEU A 142 -1.45 -0.26 2.28
C LEU A 142 -2.82 -0.91 2.55
N LEU A 143 -3.27 -1.79 1.65
CA LEU A 143 -4.55 -2.49 1.79
C LEU A 143 -4.57 -3.44 3.00
N CYS A 144 -3.53 -4.27 3.17
CA CYS A 144 -3.44 -5.18 4.31
C CYS A 144 -3.25 -4.46 5.65
N ARG A 145 -2.54 -3.33 5.65
CA ARG A 145 -2.40 -2.49 6.84
C ARG A 145 -3.75 -1.95 7.28
N GLU A 146 -4.51 -1.36 6.35
CA GLU A 146 -5.83 -0.81 6.63
C GLU A 146 -6.83 -1.92 7.04
N GLY A 147 -6.75 -3.09 6.39
CA GLY A 147 -7.53 -4.27 6.79
C GLY A 147 -7.25 -4.71 8.23
N LYS A 148 -5.96 -4.76 8.63
CA LYS A 148 -5.57 -5.10 10.00
C LYS A 148 -6.04 -4.06 11.03
N GLU A 149 -5.91 -2.77 10.70
CA GLU A 149 -6.41 -1.69 11.56
C GLU A 149 -7.92 -1.84 11.83
N MET A 150 -8.70 -2.25 10.82
CA MET A 150 -10.13 -2.50 10.98
C MET A 150 -10.44 -3.79 11.73
N GLU A 151 -9.69 -4.87 11.51
CA GLU A 151 -9.80 -6.08 12.33
C GLU A 151 -9.56 -5.79 13.82
N ASP A 152 -8.59 -4.94 14.13
CA ASP A 152 -8.31 -4.49 15.50
C ASP A 152 -9.46 -3.65 16.09
N VAL A 153 -10.16 -2.87 15.26
CA VAL A 153 -11.39 -2.18 15.66
C VAL A 153 -12.49 -3.19 16.02
N VAL A 154 -12.70 -4.21 15.20
CA VAL A 154 -13.68 -5.28 15.48
C VAL A 154 -13.32 -6.01 16.78
N LYS A 155 -12.07 -6.43 16.95
CA LYS A 155 -11.60 -7.09 18.19
C LYS A 155 -11.78 -6.20 19.42
N ARG A 156 -11.53 -4.89 19.31
CA ARG A 156 -11.76 -3.96 20.41
C ARG A 156 -13.25 -3.85 20.74
N ALA A 157 -14.12 -3.84 19.74
CA ALA A 157 -15.56 -3.86 19.93
C ALA A 157 -16.02 -5.16 20.59
N GLU A 158 -15.53 -6.32 20.15
CA GLU A 158 -15.81 -7.63 20.76
C GLU A 158 -15.39 -7.67 22.23
N ARG A 159 -14.22 -7.12 22.59
CA ARG A 159 -13.77 -7.04 23.99
C ARG A 159 -14.67 -6.14 24.84
N ARG A 160 -15.10 -5.00 24.31
CA ARG A 160 -16.04 -4.09 25.01
C ARG A 160 -17.36 -4.80 25.27
N LEU A 161 -17.89 -5.49 24.26
CA LEU A 161 -19.15 -6.23 24.39
C LEU A 161 -19.03 -7.42 25.35
N ALA A 162 -17.92 -8.17 25.33
CA ALA A 162 -17.67 -9.24 26.29
C ALA A 162 -17.61 -8.73 27.74
N ALA A 163 -17.09 -7.51 27.95
CA ALA A 163 -17.12 -6.86 29.25
C ALA A 163 -18.55 -6.48 29.67
N GLU A 164 -19.38 -5.97 28.76
CA GLU A 164 -20.78 -5.65 29.03
C GLU A 164 -21.61 -6.91 29.37
N GLU A 165 -21.41 -8.02 28.65
CA GLU A 165 -22.05 -9.31 28.96
C GLU A 165 -21.62 -9.83 30.34
N SER A 166 -20.34 -9.69 30.68
CA SER A 166 -19.81 -10.08 31.99
C SER A 166 -20.44 -9.26 33.12
N VAL A 167 -20.69 -7.96 32.91
CA VAL A 167 -21.38 -7.09 33.89
C VAL A 167 -22.83 -7.54 34.10
N LEU A 168 -23.58 -7.83 33.03
CA LEU A 168 -24.94 -8.35 33.13
C LEU A 168 -25.00 -9.73 33.82
N GLY A 169 -23.99 -10.57 33.60
CA GLY A 169 -23.81 -11.82 34.33
C GLY A 169 -23.56 -11.58 35.83
N GLY A 170 -22.69 -10.62 36.18
CA GLY A 170 -22.39 -10.26 37.57
C GLY A 170 -23.58 -9.66 38.33
N LEU A 171 -24.42 -8.87 37.67
CA LEU A 171 -25.68 -8.37 38.23
C LEU A 171 -26.63 -9.51 38.64
N SER A 172 -26.66 -10.60 37.89
CA SER A 172 -27.42 -11.83 38.22
C SER A 172 -26.95 -12.50 39.51
N VAL A 173 -25.64 -12.40 39.82
CA VAL A 173 -25.04 -12.98 41.02
C VAL A 173 -25.33 -12.12 42.24
N LEU A 174 -25.29 -10.78 42.11
CA LEU A 174 -25.66 -9.86 43.19
C LEU A 174 -27.12 -9.99 43.60
N GLU A 175 -28.04 -10.24 42.66
CA GLU A 175 -29.45 -10.55 42.97
C GLU A 175 -29.60 -11.83 43.80
N SER A 176 -28.70 -12.81 43.60
CA SER A 176 -28.65 -14.06 44.37
C SER A 176 -27.98 -13.90 45.74
N VAL A 177 -27.03 -12.96 45.89
CA VAL A 177 -26.28 -12.72 47.14
C VAL A 177 -27.00 -11.73 48.07
N PHE A 178 -27.73 -10.76 47.51
CA PHE A 178 -28.53 -9.75 48.24
C PHE A 178 -30.04 -10.05 48.21
N GLY A 179 -30.41 -11.33 48.17
CA GLY A 179 -31.80 -11.81 48.18
C GLY A 179 -32.54 -11.58 49.50
N GLY A 180 -32.59 -10.35 50.02
CA GLY A 180 -33.32 -10.10 51.27
C GLY A 180 -33.52 -8.68 51.77
N LEU A 181 -33.08 -7.60 51.10
CA LEU A 181 -33.25 -6.24 51.69
C LEU A 181 -34.24 -5.32 50.97
N TYR A 182 -34.59 -5.57 49.71
CA TYR A 182 -35.71 -4.86 49.06
C TYR A 182 -36.83 -5.85 48.77
N LYS A 183 -37.83 -5.87 49.67
CA LYS A 183 -39.12 -6.53 49.45
C LYS A 183 -39.87 -5.76 48.35
N SER A 184 -39.76 -6.20 47.11
CA SER A 184 -40.75 -5.86 46.07
C SER A 184 -42.00 -6.72 46.27
N PRO A 185 -43.22 -6.18 46.09
CA PRO A 185 -44.47 -6.95 46.13
C PRO A 185 -44.49 -8.08 45.08
N PRO A 186 -45.28 -9.14 45.31
CA PRO A 186 -45.35 -10.31 44.43
C PRO A 186 -46.17 -9.98 43.19
N GLU A 187 -45.50 -9.50 42.15
CA GLU A 187 -46.06 -9.39 40.81
C GLU A 187 -45.21 -10.31 39.92
N ASP A 188 -45.83 -11.38 39.43
CA ASP A 188 -45.26 -12.36 38.51
C ASP A 188 -44.58 -11.67 37.32
N GLY A 189 -43.23 -11.61 37.29
CA GLY A 189 -42.54 -11.14 36.09
C GLY A 189 -41.12 -10.56 36.21
N SER A 190 -40.57 -10.28 37.41
CA SER A 190 -39.29 -9.56 37.49
C SER A 190 -38.08 -10.35 36.96
N VAL A 191 -38.03 -11.66 37.22
CA VAL A 191 -36.98 -12.55 36.68
C VAL A 191 -37.06 -12.60 35.15
N GLY A 192 -38.29 -12.66 34.61
CA GLY A 192 -38.54 -12.60 33.17
C GLY A 192 -38.16 -11.25 32.54
N PHE A 193 -38.29 -10.14 33.27
CA PHE A 193 -37.93 -8.81 32.78
C PHE A 193 -36.42 -8.62 32.60
N LEU A 194 -35.61 -9.03 33.58
CA LEU A 194 -34.14 -8.96 33.47
C LEU A 194 -33.59 -9.93 32.43
N GLU A 195 -34.13 -11.14 32.36
CA GLU A 195 -33.73 -12.13 31.37
C GLU A 195 -34.14 -11.74 29.94
N LYS A 196 -35.34 -11.16 29.78
CA LYS A 196 -35.78 -10.54 28.52
C LYS A 196 -34.85 -9.40 28.11
N ARG A 197 -34.50 -8.50 29.03
CA ARG A 197 -33.58 -7.38 28.76
C ARG A 197 -32.18 -7.86 28.39
N ARG A 198 -31.71 -8.94 29.01
CA ARG A 198 -30.44 -9.61 28.67
C ARG A 198 -30.49 -10.22 27.26
N LYS A 199 -31.58 -10.88 26.90
CA LYS A 199 -31.78 -11.46 25.57
C LYS A 199 -31.84 -10.37 24.49
N GLU A 200 -32.63 -9.33 24.72
CA GLU A 200 -32.74 -8.17 23.82
C GLU A 200 -31.39 -7.46 23.65
N ALA A 201 -30.62 -7.29 24.74
CA ALA A 201 -29.26 -6.76 24.67
C ALA A 201 -28.34 -7.65 23.83
N ARG A 202 -28.34 -8.97 24.05
CA ARG A 202 -27.53 -9.92 23.27
C ARG A 202 -27.90 -9.94 21.79
N GLU A 203 -29.19 -9.88 21.45
CA GLU A 203 -29.66 -9.83 20.06
C GLU A 203 -29.26 -8.53 19.37
N ARG A 204 -29.39 -7.40 20.07
CA ARG A 204 -28.92 -6.11 19.59
C ARG A 204 -27.40 -6.12 19.35
N TRP A 205 -26.63 -6.66 20.28
CA TRP A 205 -25.17 -6.78 20.17
C TRP A 205 -24.73 -7.71 19.04
N SER A 206 -25.40 -8.86 18.88
CA SER A 206 -25.14 -9.79 17.77
C SER A 206 -25.37 -9.13 16.41
N SER A 207 -26.43 -8.32 16.32
CA SER A 207 -26.76 -7.56 15.10
C SER A 207 -25.70 -6.49 14.80
N GLU A 208 -25.25 -5.73 15.80
CA GLU A 208 -24.19 -4.73 15.64
C GLU A 208 -22.85 -5.37 15.21
N MET A 209 -22.47 -6.51 15.80
CA MET A 209 -21.27 -7.25 15.40
C MET A 209 -21.34 -7.79 13.98
N ARG A 210 -22.52 -8.28 13.57
CA ARG A 210 -22.75 -8.75 12.21
C ARG A 210 -22.54 -7.62 11.20
N ILE A 211 -23.12 -6.44 11.45
CA ILE A 211 -22.96 -5.25 10.60
C ILE A 211 -21.49 -4.85 10.49
N LEU A 212 -20.75 -4.84 11.60
CA LEU A 212 -19.33 -4.48 11.59
C LEU A 212 -18.47 -5.47 10.80
N ARG A 213 -18.75 -6.78 10.90
CA ARG A 213 -18.04 -7.81 10.12
C ARG A 213 -18.42 -7.78 8.64
N GLU A 214 -19.70 -7.57 8.31
CA GLU A 214 -20.17 -7.41 6.94
C GLU A 214 -19.52 -6.16 6.30
N GLY A 215 -19.52 -5.02 6.98
CA GLY A 215 -18.85 -3.81 6.49
C GLY A 215 -17.33 -3.95 6.32
N LEU A 216 -16.67 -4.77 7.15
CA LEU A 216 -15.26 -5.13 6.95
C LEU A 216 -15.07 -5.96 5.68
N ARG A 217 -15.92 -6.98 5.48
CA ARG A 217 -15.89 -7.83 4.28
C ARG A 217 -16.05 -7.00 3.01
N GLU A 218 -17.08 -6.16 2.94
CA GLU A 218 -17.36 -5.30 1.78
C GLU A 218 -16.19 -4.36 1.46
N LYS A 219 -15.56 -3.77 2.50
CA LYS A 219 -14.40 -2.90 2.31
C LYS A 219 -13.16 -3.62 1.81
N MET A 220 -13.01 -4.90 2.14
CA MET A 220 -11.90 -5.72 1.66
C MET A 220 -12.16 -6.19 0.23
N GLU A 221 -13.37 -6.68 -0.06
CA GLU A 221 -13.77 -7.15 -1.40
C GLU A 221 -13.73 -6.02 -2.44
N GLY A 222 -14.19 -4.81 -2.09
CA GLY A 222 -14.15 -3.64 -3.00
C GLY A 222 -12.74 -3.09 -3.28
N LYS A 223 -11.70 -3.64 -2.66
CA LYS A 223 -10.30 -3.24 -2.85
C LYS A 223 -9.46 -4.27 -3.61
N GLU A 224 -10.02 -5.45 -3.91
CA GLU A 224 -9.35 -6.52 -4.67
C GLU A 224 -9.45 -6.36 -6.21
N GLU A 225 -10.18 -5.35 -6.71
CA GLU A 225 -10.40 -5.11 -8.15
C GLU A 225 -9.30 -4.27 -8.86
N TRP A 226 -8.03 -4.36 -8.45
CA TRP A 226 -6.92 -3.59 -9.07
C TRP A 226 -5.80 -4.49 -9.58
#